data_AF-A0A4R4Z8R6-F1
#
_entry.id   AF-A0A4R4Z8R6-F1
#
_cell.length_a   1.000
_cell.length_b   1.000
_cell.length_c   1.000
_cell.angle_alpha   90.00
_cell.angle_beta   90.00
_cell.angle_gamma   90.00
#
_symmetry.space_group_name_H-M   'P 1'
#
loop_
_entity.id
_entity.type
_entity.pdbx_description
1 polymer ?
#
loop_
_entity_poly.entity_id
_entity_poly.type
_entity_poly.pdbx_seq_one_letter_code
_entity_poly.pdbx_strand_id
1 'polypeptide(L)'
;MVLCADGIPEFPSGTLEYIHSGTITGTYDPASTPVFMAVVAYSNEPGTDDWYPAAWDTEHGTAKVLYGAGSALGTLDEGMYDVWVKPVTANEAPLIKSGPIRIT
;
A
#
# COMPACT_ATOMS: atom_id res chain seq x y z
N MET A 1 10.17 -5.97 -6.82
CA MET A 1 8.97 -6.81 -6.96
C MET A 1 9.25 -8.01 -7.87
N VAL A 2 9.22 -9.20 -7.30
CA VAL A 2 9.15 -10.48 -8.02
C VAL A 2 7.73 -11.02 -7.83
N LEU A 3 7.13 -11.69 -8.80
CA LEU A 3 5.83 -12.35 -8.61
C LEU A 3 6.09 -13.80 -8.19
N CYS A 4 5.43 -14.31 -7.14
CA CYS A 4 5.51 -15.74 -6.85
C CYS A 4 4.71 -16.57 -7.86
N ALA A 5 4.84 -17.90 -7.79
CA ALA A 5 4.13 -18.84 -8.67
C ALA A 5 2.59 -18.74 -8.57
N ASP A 6 2.08 -18.14 -7.49
CA ASP A 6 0.66 -17.85 -7.23
C ASP A 6 0.25 -16.45 -7.75
N GLY A 7 1.17 -15.68 -8.34
CA GLY A 7 0.93 -14.34 -8.88
C GLY A 7 0.95 -13.22 -7.82
N ILE A 8 1.33 -13.51 -6.58
CA ILE A 8 1.37 -12.51 -5.50
C ILE A 8 2.70 -11.72 -5.59
N PRO A 9 2.67 -10.38 -5.44
CA PRO A 9 3.89 -9.59 -5.32
C PRO A 9 4.74 -9.96 -4.11
N GLU A 10 6.03 -10.24 -4.33
CA GLU A 10 7.05 -10.52 -3.32
C GLU A 10 8.07 -9.39 -3.17
N PHE A 11 8.43 -9.18 -1.92
CA PHE A 11 9.28 -8.09 -1.43
C PHE A 11 10.24 -8.65 -0.40
N PRO A 12 11.57 -8.61 -0.62
CA PRO A 12 12.52 -9.11 0.36
C PRO A 12 12.52 -8.25 1.62
N SER A 13 12.49 -8.91 2.77
CA SER A 13 12.62 -8.30 4.10
C SER A 13 13.94 -7.51 4.19
N GLY A 14 13.89 -6.39 4.90
CA GLY A 14 15.05 -5.53 5.12
C GLY A 14 15.51 -4.69 3.91
N THR A 15 14.81 -4.75 2.77
CA THR A 15 15.08 -3.82 1.66
C THR A 15 14.29 -2.52 1.80
N LEU A 16 14.75 -1.47 1.10
CA LEU A 16 14.07 -0.19 1.01
C LEU A 16 13.45 -0.07 -0.39
N GLU A 17 12.19 -0.43 -0.53
CA GLU A 17 11.49 -0.46 -1.81
C GLU A 17 10.07 0.12 -1.69
N TYR A 18 9.44 0.43 -2.83
CA TYR A 18 8.05 0.89 -2.87
C TYR A 18 7.10 -0.31 -2.96
N ILE A 19 6.15 -0.40 -2.03
CA ILE A 19 4.96 -1.24 -2.19
C ILE A 19 3.94 -0.44 -2.98
N HIS A 20 3.48 -1.02 -4.08
CA HIS A 20 2.41 -0.46 -4.89
C HIS A 20 1.08 -1.10 -4.51
N SER A 21 0.02 -0.30 -4.53
CA SER A 21 -1.33 -0.84 -4.56
C SER A 21 -1.66 -1.41 -5.94
N GLY A 22 -2.74 -2.18 -6.02
CA GLY A 22 -3.48 -2.41 -7.25
C GLY A 22 -4.13 -1.12 -7.76
N THR A 23 -4.73 -1.21 -8.94
CA THR A 23 -5.38 -0.07 -9.59
C THR A 23 -6.49 0.51 -8.71
N ILE A 24 -6.41 1.81 -8.47
CA ILE A 24 -7.39 2.54 -7.67
C ILE A 24 -8.54 2.95 -8.59
N THR A 25 -9.72 2.40 -8.35
CA THR A 25 -10.92 2.77 -9.11
C THR A 25 -11.57 4.02 -8.52
N GLY A 26 -11.93 4.97 -9.38
CA GLY A 26 -12.59 6.22 -8.99
C GLY A 26 -12.00 7.43 -9.72
N THR A 27 -12.57 8.61 -9.48
CA THR A 27 -12.07 9.87 -10.04
C THR A 27 -11.46 10.69 -8.91
N TYR A 28 -10.14 10.61 -8.78
CA TYR A 28 -9.36 11.40 -7.82
C TYR A 28 -8.42 12.32 -8.60
N ASP A 29 -8.17 13.53 -8.09
CA ASP A 29 -7.12 14.40 -8.63
C ASP A 29 -5.83 14.16 -7.84
N PRO A 30 -4.81 13.50 -8.42
CA PRO A 30 -3.56 13.19 -7.72
C PRO A 30 -2.79 14.42 -7.22
N ALA A 31 -3.03 15.60 -7.81
CA ALA A 31 -2.36 16.84 -7.41
C ALA A 31 -2.93 17.45 -6.13
N SER A 32 -4.18 17.15 -5.79
CA SER A 32 -4.91 17.78 -4.67
C SER A 32 -5.54 16.81 -3.69
N THR A 33 -5.62 15.52 -4.03
CA THR A 33 -6.20 14.46 -3.18
C THR A 33 -5.08 13.73 -2.45
N PRO A 34 -4.92 13.89 -1.13
CA PRO A 34 -3.99 13.08 -0.36
C PRO A 34 -4.37 11.59 -0.44
N VAL A 35 -3.37 10.72 -0.45
CA VAL A 35 -3.57 9.28 -0.39
C VAL A 35 -2.75 8.68 0.74
N PHE A 36 -3.36 7.73 1.44
CA PHE A 36 -2.73 6.97 2.51
C PHE A 36 -2.77 5.50 2.18
N MET A 37 -1.76 4.76 2.64
CA MET A 37 -1.71 3.32 2.53
C MET A 37 -1.50 2.68 3.90
N ALA A 38 -2.11 1.53 4.09
CA ALA A 38 -1.86 0.66 5.23
C ALA A 38 -1.42 -0.71 4.70
N VAL A 39 -0.42 -1.29 5.36
CA VAL A 39 0.05 -2.65 5.09
C VAL A 39 -0.04 -3.40 6.41
N VAL A 40 -1.01 -4.30 6.50
CA VAL A 40 -1.34 -5.02 7.74
C VAL A 40 -1.29 -6.52 7.50
N ALA A 41 -1.17 -7.31 8.56
CA ALA A 41 -1.15 -8.77 8.43
C ALA A 41 -2.37 -9.27 7.65
N TYR A 42 -2.17 -10.31 6.85
CA TYR A 42 -3.19 -10.82 5.94
C TYR A 42 -4.51 -11.15 6.67
N SER A 43 -5.63 -10.82 6.02
CA SER A 43 -7.00 -10.94 6.55
C SER A 43 -7.36 -9.99 7.70
N ASN A 44 -6.49 -9.04 8.04
CA ASN A 44 -6.83 -7.95 8.97
C ASN A 44 -7.28 -6.69 8.25
N GLU A 45 -8.15 -5.94 8.91
CA GLU A 45 -8.49 -4.56 8.53
C GLU A 45 -7.55 -3.59 9.26
N PRO A 46 -7.15 -2.48 8.60
CA PRO A 46 -6.30 -1.47 9.22
C PRO A 46 -7.05 -0.68 10.29
N GLY A 47 -6.42 -0.54 11.45
CA GLY A 47 -6.81 0.37 12.51
C GLY A 47 -6.53 1.83 12.17
N THR A 48 -6.80 2.71 13.12
CA THR A 48 -6.62 4.17 12.94
C THR A 48 -5.16 4.55 12.74
N ASP A 49 -4.24 3.83 13.38
CA ASP A 49 -2.80 4.15 13.40
C ASP A 49 -2.00 3.45 12.29
N ASP A 50 -2.63 2.59 11.48
CA ASP A 50 -1.95 1.83 10.42
C ASP A 50 -1.79 2.62 9.11
N TRP A 51 -2.27 3.86 9.05
CA TRP A 51 -2.32 4.67 7.83
C TRP A 51 -1.10 5.57 7.69
N TYR A 52 -0.28 5.27 6.69
CA TYR A 52 0.91 6.04 6.36
C TYR A 52 0.68 6.92 5.13
N PRO A 53 1.26 8.14 5.08
CA PRO A 53 1.25 8.95 3.88
C PRO A 53 1.84 8.18 2.69
N ALA A 54 1.13 8.19 1.58
CA ALA A 54 1.55 7.54 0.34
C ALA A 54 1.62 8.56 -0.80
N ALA A 55 2.24 8.16 -1.90
CA ALA A 55 2.31 8.96 -3.12
C ALA A 55 1.46 8.31 -4.23
N TRP A 56 0.79 9.12 -5.04
CA TRP A 56 0.18 8.64 -6.26
C TRP A 56 1.24 8.21 -7.27
N ASP A 57 0.95 7.12 -7.98
CA ASP A 57 1.64 6.71 -9.19
C ASP A 57 0.66 6.89 -10.35
N THR A 58 0.72 8.05 -10.99
CA THR A 58 -0.22 8.46 -12.03
C THR A 58 -0.02 7.71 -13.34
N GLU A 59 1.16 7.13 -13.57
CA GLU A 59 1.44 6.33 -14.76
C GLU A 59 0.66 5.01 -14.72
N HIS A 60 0.52 4.43 -13.52
CA HIS A 60 -0.12 3.13 -13.33
C HIS A 60 -1.52 3.22 -12.70
N GLY A 61 -1.95 4.41 -12.27
CA GLY A 61 -3.22 4.60 -11.56
C GLY A 61 -3.24 3.91 -10.19
N THR A 62 -2.11 3.89 -9.50
CA THR A 62 -1.93 3.24 -8.19
C THR A 62 -1.46 4.24 -7.14
N ALA A 63 -1.33 3.80 -5.90
CA ALA A 63 -0.61 4.51 -4.85
C ALA A 63 0.60 3.67 -4.42
N LYS A 64 1.64 4.33 -3.94
CA LYS A 64 2.84 3.67 -3.43
C LYS A 64 3.28 4.24 -2.10
N VAL A 65 3.78 3.35 -1.24
CA VAL A 65 4.36 3.68 0.06
C VAL A 65 5.74 3.05 0.15
N LEU A 66 6.70 3.78 0.71
CA LEU A 66 8.05 3.27 0.93
C LEU A 66 8.06 2.36 2.16
N TYR A 67 8.53 1.12 2.02
CA TYR A 67 8.78 0.21 3.14
C TYR A 67 10.26 -0.03 3.30
N GLY A 68 10.67 -0.39 4.51
CA GLY A 68 12.06 -0.68 4.85
C GLY A 68 12.61 0.20 5.97
N ALA A 69 13.86 -0.08 6.36
CA ALA A 69 14.52 0.66 7.42
C ALA A 69 14.60 2.16 7.10
N GLY A 70 14.10 3.00 8.00
CA GLY A 70 14.07 4.45 7.84
C GLY A 70 12.87 5.01 7.06
N SER A 71 11.95 4.15 6.59
CA SER A 71 10.66 4.61 6.06
C SER A 71 9.65 4.85 7.19
N ALA A 72 8.56 5.56 6.89
CA ALA A 72 7.48 5.78 7.86
C ALA A 72 6.75 4.47 8.23
N LEU A 73 6.63 3.56 7.26
CA LEU A 73 6.03 2.24 7.45
C LEU A 73 6.95 1.28 8.23
N GLY A 74 8.26 1.53 8.19
CA GLY A 74 9.26 0.72 8.85
C GLY A 74 9.53 -0.61 8.13
N THR A 75 10.12 -1.55 8.85
CA THR A 75 10.39 -2.91 8.38
C THR A 75 9.22 -3.82 8.73
N LEU A 76 8.89 -4.73 7.82
CA LEU A 76 7.93 -5.80 8.03
C LEU A 76 8.69 -7.12 8.23
N ASP A 77 8.19 -7.96 9.12
CA ASP A 77 8.66 -9.34 9.25
C ASP A 77 8.24 -10.15 8.02
N GLU A 78 8.92 -11.28 7.79
CA GLU A 78 8.53 -12.21 6.73
C GLU A 78 7.10 -12.72 6.95
N GLY A 79 6.27 -12.70 5.90
CA GLY A 79 4.87 -13.08 6.03
C GLY A 79 3.95 -12.56 4.93
N MET A 80 2.66 -12.82 5.10
CA MET A 80 1.60 -12.37 4.21
C MET A 80 0.93 -11.12 4.78
N TYR A 81 0.73 -10.12 3.92
CA TYR A 81 0.13 -8.84 4.28
C TYR A 81 -0.96 -8.46 3.28
N ASP A 82 -1.96 -7.72 3.74
CA ASP A 82 -2.95 -7.04 2.89
C ASP A 82 -2.60 -5.56 2.76
N VAL A 83 -2.63 -5.07 1.52
CA VAL A 83 -2.47 -3.65 1.21
C VAL A 83 -3.84 -3.00 1.14
N TRP A 84 -3.95 -1.83 1.77
CA TRP A 84 -5.13 -0.99 1.77
C TRP A 84 -4.77 0.42 1.33
N VAL A 85 -5.71 1.08 0.65
CA VAL A 85 -5.56 2.45 0.17
C VAL A 85 -6.73 3.29 0.64
N LYS A 86 -6.44 4.53 1.03
CA LYS A 86 -7.42 5.52 1.47
C LYS A 86 -7.12 6.87 0.79
N PRO A 87 -7.70 7.13 -0.38
CA PRO A 87 -7.77 8.48 -0.95
C PRO A 87 -8.66 9.34 -0.04
N VAL A 88 -8.24 10.55 0.27
CA VAL A 88 -8.99 11.46 1.16
C VAL A 88 -9.48 12.66 0.36
N THR A 89 -10.79 12.76 0.20
CA THR A 89 -11.45 13.92 -0.42
C THR A 89 -12.12 14.78 0.65
N ALA A 90 -12.68 15.93 0.28
CA ALA A 90 -13.39 16.79 1.22
C ALA A 90 -14.63 16.13 1.86
N ASN A 91 -15.24 15.15 1.16
CA ASN A 91 -16.51 14.56 1.56
C ASN A 91 -16.39 13.09 1.97
N GLU A 92 -15.38 12.38 1.48
CA GLU A 92 -15.27 10.91 1.60
C GLU A 92 -13.81 10.47 1.74
N ALA A 93 -13.62 9.35 2.44
CA ALA A 93 -12.35 8.65 2.57
C ALA A 93 -12.57 7.13 2.39
N PRO A 94 -12.82 6.65 1.15
CA PRO A 94 -13.11 5.25 0.91
C PRO A 94 -11.92 4.37 1.30
N LEU A 95 -12.22 3.22 1.90
CA LEU A 95 -11.24 2.18 2.22
C LEU A 95 -11.23 1.15 1.09
N ILE A 96 -10.12 1.10 0.36
CA ILE A 96 -9.97 0.23 -0.81
C ILE A 96 -8.97 -0.87 -0.47
N LYS A 97 -9.43 -2.12 -0.42
CA LYS A 97 -8.54 -3.28 -0.31
C LYS A 97 -7.89 -3.54 -1.66
N SER A 98 -6.57 -3.40 -1.71
CA SER A 98 -5.76 -3.52 -2.93
C SER A 98 -5.38 -4.97 -3.24
N GLY A 99 -5.28 -5.81 -2.21
CA GLY A 99 -4.90 -7.22 -2.33
C GLY A 99 -3.63 -7.55 -1.55
N PRO A 100 -3.23 -8.83 -1.55
CA PRO A 100 -2.15 -9.31 -0.72
C PRO A 100 -0.77 -9.06 -1.34
N ILE A 101 0.25 -8.99 -0.48
CA ILE A 101 1.67 -9.07 -0.80
C ILE A 101 2.35 -10.09 0.13
N ARG A 102 3.54 -10.55 -0.26
CA ARG A 102 4.40 -11.40 0.57
C ARG A 102 5.73 -10.71 0.85
N ILE A 103 6.12 -10.69 2.11
CA ILE A 103 7.47 -10.32 2.55
C ILE A 103 8.27 -11.61 2.74
N THR A 104 9.46 -11.69 2.12
CA THR A 104 10.29 -12.92 2.06
C THR A 104 11.73 -12.74 2.52
#